data_AF-A0A8B6Y4E4-F1
#
_entry.id   AF-A0A8B6Y4E4-F1
#
_cell.length_a   1.000
_cell.length_b   1.000
_cell.length_c   1.000
_cell.angle_alpha   90.00
_cell.angle_beta   90.00
_cell.angle_gamma   90.00
#
_symmetry.space_group_name_H-M   'P 1'
#
loop_
_entity.id
_entity.type
_entity.pdbx_description
1 polymer ?
#
loop_
_entity_poly.entity_id
_entity_poly.type
_entity_poly.pdbx_seq_one_letter_code
_entity_poly.pdbx_strand_id
1 'polypeptide(L)'
;CTTGSWGFNCSQACECNASNSKNTTCDAETGQCECLAGYKGKQCNQICTTGTWGFNCSQACECNASNSKNTTCDAETGQCECLAGYKGRQCNQICTTSA
;
A
#
# COMPACT_ATOMS: atom_id res chain seq x y z
N CYS A 1 -16.26 -21.11 4.57
CA CYS A 1 -17.23 -20.74 3.54
C CYS A 1 -16.69 -21.08 2.17
N THR A 2 -17.55 -21.30 1.16
CA THR A 2 -17.11 -21.47 -0.24
C THR A 2 -16.55 -20.15 -0.79
N THR A 3 -15.73 -20.23 -1.83
CA THR A 3 -15.09 -19.08 -2.47
C THR A 3 -16.11 -17.98 -2.79
N GLY A 4 -15.86 -16.77 -2.27
CA GLY A 4 -16.75 -15.61 -2.48
C GLY A 4 -17.78 -15.34 -1.39
N SER A 5 -17.76 -16.08 -0.27
CA SER A 5 -18.63 -15.83 0.89
C SER A 5 -17.89 -15.91 2.22
N TRP A 6 -18.39 -15.22 3.25
CA TRP A 6 -17.80 -15.17 4.58
C TRP A 6 -18.85 -15.04 5.71
N GLY A 7 -18.42 -15.17 6.96
CA GLY A 7 -19.25 -14.98 8.16
C GLY A 7 -20.07 -16.21 8.58
N PHE A 8 -20.92 -16.03 9.59
CA PHE A 8 -21.74 -17.12 10.14
C PHE A 8 -22.69 -17.68 9.08
N ASN A 9 -22.71 -19.01 8.92
CA ASN A 9 -23.43 -19.70 7.84
C ASN A 9 -23.11 -19.20 6.41
N CYS A 10 -22.00 -18.49 6.20
CA CYS A 10 -21.59 -18.01 4.88
C CYS A 10 -22.62 -17.11 4.20
N SER A 11 -23.38 -16.36 4.98
CA SER A 11 -24.47 -15.52 4.48
C SER A 11 -24.03 -14.19 3.88
N GLN A 12 -22.75 -13.82 4.00
CA GLN A 12 -22.21 -12.57 3.50
C GLN A 12 -21.38 -12.81 2.24
N ALA A 13 -21.56 -11.99 1.21
CA ALA A 13 -20.74 -12.03 0.01
C ALA A 13 -19.40 -11.32 0.23
N CYS A 14 -18.35 -11.77 -0.45
CA CYS A 14 -17.11 -11.00 -0.55
C CYS A 14 -17.33 -9.80 -1.47
N GLU A 15 -16.94 -8.61 -1.02
CA GLU A 15 -17.12 -7.36 -1.75
C GLU A 15 -15.76 -6.70 -2.07
N CYS A 16 -14.78 -7.51 -2.47
CA CYS A 16 -13.44 -7.03 -2.78
C CYS A 16 -13.43 -6.17 -4.03
N ASN A 17 -12.76 -5.01 -3.97
CA ASN A 17 -12.52 -4.19 -5.15
C ASN A 17 -11.58 -4.94 -6.12
N ALA A 18 -12.08 -5.28 -7.31
CA ALA A 18 -11.36 -6.11 -8.28
C ALA A 18 -10.08 -5.45 -8.83
N SER A 19 -9.97 -4.12 -8.80
CA SER A 19 -8.78 -3.39 -9.26
C SER A 19 -7.71 -3.26 -8.17
N ASN A 20 -8.13 -3.30 -6.90
CA ASN A 20 -7.26 -3.00 -5.75
C ASN A 20 -7.00 -4.21 -4.85
N SER A 21 -7.52 -5.39 -5.22
CA SER A 21 -7.35 -6.65 -4.50
C SER A 21 -6.68 -7.67 -5.41
N LYS A 22 -5.92 -8.61 -4.84
CA LYS A 22 -5.28 -9.68 -5.64
C LYS A 22 -6.28 -10.59 -6.34
N ASN A 23 -7.46 -10.75 -5.76
CA ASN A 23 -8.57 -11.53 -6.29
C ASN A 23 -9.89 -11.03 -5.70
N THR A 24 -11.01 -11.60 -6.15
CA THR A 24 -12.36 -11.27 -5.66
C THR A 24 -12.80 -12.11 -4.46
N THR A 25 -11.86 -12.85 -3.85
CA THR A 25 -12.11 -13.69 -2.68
C THR A 25 -11.68 -12.97 -1.41
N CYS A 26 -12.28 -13.36 -0.30
CA CYS A 26 -12.01 -12.77 1.00
C CYS A 26 -11.85 -13.87 2.05
N ASP A 27 -11.21 -13.53 3.16
CA ASP A 27 -11.08 -14.41 4.31
C ASP A 27 -12.46 -14.89 4.78
N ALA A 28 -12.62 -16.20 4.94
CA ALA A 28 -13.93 -16.80 5.17
C ALA A 28 -14.55 -16.46 6.54
N GLU A 29 -13.73 -16.03 7.51
CA GLU A 29 -14.16 -15.69 8.85
C GLU A 29 -14.40 -14.18 8.99
N THR A 30 -13.41 -13.38 8.61
CA THR A 30 -13.39 -11.93 8.79
C THR A 30 -13.99 -11.17 7.61
N GLY A 31 -14.04 -11.78 6.42
CA GLY A 31 -14.40 -11.14 5.17
C GLY A 31 -13.35 -10.18 4.63
N GLN A 32 -12.11 -10.22 5.13
CA GLN A 32 -11.03 -9.35 4.69
C GLN A 32 -10.52 -9.74 3.31
N CYS A 33 -10.46 -8.79 2.39
CA CYS A 33 -9.85 -8.96 1.07
C CYS A 33 -8.33 -8.79 1.14
N GLU A 34 -7.61 -9.48 0.26
CA GLU A 34 -6.17 -9.33 0.12
C GLU A 34 -5.84 -8.13 -0.77
N CYS A 35 -5.61 -6.97 -0.15
CA CYS A 35 -5.36 -5.72 -0.87
C CYS A 35 -4.00 -5.70 -1.55
N LEU A 36 -3.94 -5.03 -2.70
CA LEU A 36 -2.69 -4.63 -3.33
C LEU A 36 -2.00 -3.54 -2.48
N ALA A 37 -0.69 -3.38 -2.67
CA ALA A 37 0.05 -2.32 -2.01
C ALA A 37 -0.53 -0.95 -2.38
N GLY A 38 -0.55 -0.03 -1.42
CA GLY A 38 -1.20 1.28 -1.59
C GLY A 38 -2.68 1.30 -1.21
N TYR A 39 -3.28 0.16 -0.89
CA TYR A 39 -4.68 0.06 -0.49
C TYR A 39 -4.86 -0.70 0.84
N LYS A 40 -5.96 -0.39 1.52
CA LYS A 40 -6.38 -1.02 2.78
C LYS A 40 -7.90 -1.06 2.91
N GLY A 41 -8.33 -1.57 4.06
CA GLY A 41 -9.74 -1.73 4.42
C GLY A 41 -10.28 -3.07 3.97
N LYS A 42 -11.45 -3.44 4.50
CA LYS A 42 -12.04 -4.76 4.29
C LYS A 42 -12.22 -5.13 2.82
N GLN A 43 -12.59 -4.14 2.01
CA GLN A 43 -12.90 -4.25 0.58
C GLN A 43 -11.79 -3.69 -0.33
N CYS A 44 -10.65 -3.26 0.22
CA CYS A 44 -9.56 -2.60 -0.52
C CYS A 44 -10.00 -1.32 -1.28
N ASN A 45 -10.96 -0.59 -0.70
CA ASN A 45 -11.52 0.64 -1.25
C ASN A 45 -10.90 1.91 -0.62
N GLN A 46 -9.96 1.76 0.30
CA GLN A 46 -9.27 2.89 0.94
C GLN A 46 -7.83 2.95 0.44
N ILE A 47 -7.42 4.10 -0.07
CA ILE A 47 -6.01 4.38 -0.39
C ILE A 47 -5.24 4.61 0.91
N CYS A 48 -3.95 4.29 0.92
CA CYS A 48 -3.09 4.65 2.03
C CYS A 48 -3.16 6.14 2.35
N THR A 49 -3.26 6.43 3.64
CA THR A 49 -3.14 7.78 4.16
C THR A 49 -1.75 8.31 3.88
N THR A 50 -1.65 9.61 3.59
CA THR A 50 -0.37 10.29 3.39
C THR A 50 0.59 9.97 4.52
N GLY A 51 1.83 9.58 4.18
CA GLY A 51 2.83 9.16 5.16
C GLY A 51 2.87 7.65 5.43
N THR A 52 2.00 6.86 4.80
CA THR A 52 2.01 5.39 4.88
C THR A 52 1.95 4.74 3.51
N TRP A 53 2.50 3.53 3.37
CA TRP A 53 2.59 2.81 2.11
C TRP A 53 2.60 1.28 2.30
N GLY A 54 2.59 0.56 1.18
CA GLY A 54 2.73 -0.89 1.14
C GLY A 54 1.43 -1.65 1.43
N PHE A 55 1.56 -2.95 1.74
CA PHE A 55 0.42 -3.81 2.05
C PHE A 55 -0.32 -3.32 3.30
N ASN A 56 -1.64 -3.14 3.18
CA ASN A 56 -2.48 -2.60 4.25
C ASN A 56 -1.96 -1.28 4.85
N CYS A 57 -1.14 -0.53 4.11
CA CYS A 57 -0.54 0.73 4.57
C CYS A 57 0.23 0.60 5.89
N SER A 58 0.85 -0.56 6.11
CA SER A 58 1.51 -0.88 7.38
C SER A 58 2.93 -0.32 7.49
N GLN A 59 3.46 0.30 6.43
CA GLN A 59 4.80 0.89 6.42
C GLN A 59 4.70 2.42 6.49
N ALA A 60 5.57 3.06 7.27
CA ALA A 60 5.69 4.51 7.31
C ALA A 60 6.61 5.01 6.18
N CYS A 61 6.34 6.21 5.67
CA CYS A 61 7.28 6.92 4.81
C CYS A 61 8.51 7.33 5.62
N GLU A 62 9.70 7.09 5.08
CA GLU A 62 10.98 7.37 5.74
C GLU A 62 11.83 8.32 4.88
N CYS A 63 11.18 9.31 4.27
CA CYS A 63 11.84 10.27 3.40
C CYS A 63 12.80 11.14 4.20
N ASN A 64 14.03 11.31 3.69
CA ASN A 64 14.95 12.28 4.26
C ASN A 64 14.43 13.71 4.01
N ALA A 65 14.00 14.38 5.08
CA ALA A 65 13.38 15.71 4.99
C ALA A 65 14.28 16.79 4.36
N SER A 66 15.61 16.64 4.37
CA SER A 66 16.53 17.58 3.75
C SER A 66 16.76 17.31 2.26
N ASN A 67 16.51 16.08 1.82
CA ASN A 67 16.85 15.60 0.47
C ASN A 67 15.62 15.21 -0.37
N SER A 68 14.41 15.38 0.19
CA SER A 68 13.13 15.09 -0.46
C SER A 68 12.28 16.36 -0.55
N LYS A 69 11.39 16.44 -1.54
CA LYS A 69 10.48 17.60 -1.69
C LYS A 69 9.49 17.73 -0.54
N ASN A 70 9.11 16.61 0.08
CA ASN A 70 8.24 16.53 1.23
C ASN A 70 8.52 15.22 2.00
N THR A 71 7.82 15.01 3.12
CA THR A 71 7.93 13.79 3.94
C THR A 71 6.91 12.72 3.55
N THR A 72 6.30 12.83 2.38
CA THR A 72 5.32 11.88 1.84
C THR A 72 6.01 10.98 0.81
N CYS A 73 5.44 9.81 0.58
CA CYS A 73 5.97 8.83 -0.35
C CYS A 73 4.83 8.19 -1.13
N ASP A 74 5.17 7.59 -2.26
CA ASP A 74 4.25 6.82 -3.08
C ASP A 74 3.62 5.70 -2.25
N ALA A 75 2.28 5.59 -2.31
CA ALA A 75 1.52 4.68 -1.46
C ALA A 75 1.82 3.20 -1.75
N GLU A 76 2.22 2.87 -2.97
CA GLU A 76 2.50 1.49 -3.38
C GLU A 76 3.95 1.10 -3.07
N THR A 77 4.90 1.91 -3.52
CA THR A 77 6.34 1.60 -3.53
C THR A 77 7.11 2.18 -2.35
N GLY A 78 6.52 3.18 -1.66
CA GLY A 78 7.19 3.92 -0.61
C GLY A 78 8.29 4.86 -1.11
N GLN A 79 8.36 5.12 -2.42
CA GLN A 79 9.35 6.01 -3.03
C GLN A 79 9.07 7.46 -2.66
N CYS A 80 10.07 8.13 -2.11
CA CYS A 80 10.06 9.57 -1.86
C CYS A 80 10.45 10.35 -3.11
N GLU A 81 9.91 11.57 -3.24
CA GLU A 81 10.30 12.46 -4.33
C GLU A 81 11.61 13.18 -3.98
N CYS A 82 12.73 12.68 -4.54
CA CYS A 82 14.07 13.19 -4.22
C CYS A 82 14.37 14.53 -4.91
N LEU A 83 15.13 15.37 -4.20
CA LEU A 83 15.75 16.56 -4.76
C LEU A 83 16.90 16.18 -5.71
N ALA A 84 17.28 17.11 -6.58
CA ALA A 84 18.39 16.91 -7.51
C ALA A 84 19.68 16.55 -6.77
N GLY A 85 20.38 15.52 -7.26
CA GLY A 85 21.60 15.00 -6.63
C GLY A 85 21.37 13.90 -5.61
N TYR A 86 20.12 13.52 -5.30
CA TYR A 86 19.79 12.44 -4.38
C TYR A 86 18.95 11.33 -5.03
N LYS A 87 19.08 10.10 -4.52
CA LYS A 87 18.38 8.90 -5.01
C LYS A 87 18.09 7.91 -3.87
N GLY A 88 17.43 6.80 -4.26
CA GLY A 88 16.98 5.75 -3.35
C GLY A 88 15.59 6.02 -2.79
N ARG A 89 14.95 4.99 -2.22
CA ARG A 89 13.58 5.07 -1.69
C ARG A 89 13.39 6.21 -0.70
N GLN A 90 14.38 6.42 0.17
CA GLN A 90 14.39 7.42 1.24
C GLN A 90 15.15 8.71 0.88
N CYS A 91 15.68 8.84 -0.34
CA CYS A 91 16.54 9.96 -0.76
C CYS A 91 17.79 10.16 0.12
N ASN A 92 18.34 9.05 0.64
CA ASN A 92 19.52 9.03 1.52
C ASN A 92 20.83 8.71 0.77
N GLN A 93 20.77 8.52 -0.55
CA GLN A 93 21.95 8.25 -1.38
C GLN A 93 22.25 9.46 -2.27
N ILE A 94 23.53 9.82 -2.39
CA ILE A 94 23.97 10.85 -3.33
C ILE A 94 24.14 10.22 -4.72
N CYS A 95 23.70 10.93 -5.74
CA CYS A 95 24.01 10.61 -7.13
C CYS A 95 25.49 10.89 -7.38
N THR A 96 26.34 9.87 -7.20
CA THR A 96 27.74 9.94 -7.65
C THR A 96 27.74 9.99 -9.17
N THR A 97 28.35 11.02 -9.75
CA THR A 97 28.74 10.98 -11.16
C THR A 97 29.66 9.78 -11.33
N SER A 98 29.23 8.78 -12.08
CA SER A 98 30.09 7.68 -12.50
C SER A 98 31.36 8.29 -13.11
N ALA A 99 32.52 7.94 -12.55
CA ALA A 99 33.82 8.33 -13.08
C ALA A 99 34.07 7.70 -14.46
#